data_AF-A0A3E0P8R1-F1
#
_entry.id   AF-A0A3E0P8R1-F1
#
_cell.length_a   1.000
_cell.length_b   1.000
_cell.length_c   1.000
_cell.angle_alpha   90.00
_cell.angle_beta   90.00
_cell.angle_gamma   90.00
#
_symmetry.space_group_name_H-M   'P 1'
#
loop_
_entity.id
_entity.type
_entity.pdbx_description
1 polymer ?
#
loop_
_entity_poly.entity_id
_entity_poly.type
_entity_poly.pdbx_seq_one_letter_code
_entity_poly.pdbx_strand_id
1 'polypeptide(L)'
;MAAGLGSGQISILTFGGKVVAVVLSVGAASLTTVLFPRFAHLIASARFDELRATLRWYVRLIFAVSIPGVVLLGLVSEPLVRLLFERGAFTADTTAAVTAVQLCLLPQIPFYVLAMLGARVLSALDGNPIVLRIGAVNLVMNVGGNLLLMQWFGVRGIALSTSLMYVVAAAITMLAIRFKLAEVAGSTPGHAATRKPPSPDGDRPSDAR
;
A
#
# COMPACT_ATOMS: atom_id res chain seq x y z
N MET A 1 2.90 -25.01 1.60
CA MET A 1 1.85 -24.71 2.59
C MET A 1 0.45 -25.06 2.09
N ALA A 2 0.02 -24.61 0.91
CA ALA A 2 -1.28 -25.02 0.33
C ALA A 2 -1.41 -26.53 0.03
N ALA A 3 -0.32 -27.23 -0.30
CA ALA A 3 -0.31 -28.66 -0.66
C ALA A 3 -0.83 -29.64 0.43
N GLY A 4 -0.98 -29.20 1.69
CA GLY A 4 -1.52 -30.02 2.79
C GLY A 4 -3.04 -29.93 2.97
N LEU A 5 -3.71 -29.03 2.25
CA LEU A 5 -5.17 -28.92 2.22
C LEU A 5 -5.62 -29.66 0.96
N GLY A 6 -6.55 -30.61 1.06
CA GLY A 6 -6.95 -31.48 -0.06
C GLY A 6 -7.17 -30.71 -1.38
N SER A 7 -6.88 -31.35 -2.52
CA SER A 7 -6.80 -30.75 -3.87
C SER A 7 -7.89 -29.74 -4.24
N GLY A 8 -9.12 -29.89 -3.73
CA GLY A 8 -10.21 -28.92 -3.91
C GLY A 8 -9.99 -27.56 -3.19
N GLN A 9 -9.43 -27.56 -1.98
CA GLN A 9 -9.18 -26.36 -1.16
C GLN A 9 -8.10 -25.45 -1.77
N ILE A 10 -7.08 -26.04 -2.39
CA ILE A 10 -6.01 -25.32 -3.10
C ILE A 10 -6.59 -24.61 -4.32
N SER A 11 -7.48 -25.28 -5.04
CA SER A 11 -8.16 -24.72 -6.21
C SER A 11 -9.01 -23.52 -5.79
N ILE A 12 -9.78 -23.63 -4.70
CA ILE A 12 -10.60 -22.54 -4.16
C ILE A 12 -9.76 -21.28 -3.86
N LEU A 13 -8.65 -21.45 -3.13
CA LEU A 13 -7.77 -20.33 -2.78
C LEU A 13 -7.11 -19.71 -4.03
N THR A 14 -6.62 -20.56 -4.94
CA THR A 14 -5.94 -20.12 -6.16
C THR A 14 -6.90 -19.34 -7.06
N PHE A 15 -8.14 -19.79 -7.21
CA PHE A 15 -9.11 -19.13 -8.06
C PHE A 15 -9.66 -17.83 -7.43
N GLY A 16 -9.91 -17.81 -6.12
CA GLY A 16 -10.32 -16.57 -5.42
C GLY A 16 -9.23 -15.50 -5.38
N GLY A 17 -7.95 -15.91 -5.37
CA GLY A 17 -6.80 -15.00 -5.41
C GLY A 17 -6.44 -14.50 -6.81
N LYS A 18 -6.76 -15.23 -7.88
CA LYS A 18 -6.37 -14.87 -9.26
C LYS A 18 -6.97 -13.54 -9.71
N VAL A 19 -8.26 -13.33 -9.47
CA VAL A 19 -8.94 -12.08 -9.87
C VAL A 19 -8.33 -10.89 -9.15
N VAL A 20 -8.10 -11.05 -7.85
CA VAL A 20 -7.44 -10.02 -7.03
C VAL A 20 -6.03 -9.75 -7.54
N ALA A 21 -5.25 -10.78 -7.86
CA ALA A 21 -3.90 -10.64 -8.38
C ALA A 21 -3.84 -9.87 -9.72
N VAL A 22 -4.80 -10.08 -10.62
CA VAL A 22 -4.91 -9.33 -11.88
C VAL A 22 -5.20 -7.85 -11.62
N VAL A 23 -6.14 -7.54 -10.73
CA VAL A 23 -6.44 -6.14 -10.38
C VAL A 23 -5.22 -5.48 -9.72
N LEU A 24 -4.54 -6.20 -8.84
CA LEU A 24 -3.32 -5.72 -8.18
C LEU A 24 -2.19 -5.45 -9.18
N SER A 25 -1.96 -6.34 -10.15
CA SER A 25 -0.87 -6.18 -11.12
C SER A 25 -1.11 -5.01 -12.06
N VAL A 26 -2.33 -4.84 -12.56
CA VAL A 26 -2.72 -3.71 -13.42
C VAL A 26 -2.66 -2.39 -12.65
N GLY A 27 -3.18 -2.36 -11.42
CA GLY A 27 -3.13 -1.19 -10.56
C GLY A 27 -1.71 -0.78 -10.21
N ALA A 28 -0.86 -1.75 -9.85
CA ALA A 28 0.54 -1.52 -9.54
C ALA A 28 1.34 -0.98 -10.74
N ALA A 29 1.14 -1.55 -11.93
CA ALA A 29 1.82 -1.10 -13.15
C ALA A 29 1.42 0.33 -13.54
N SER A 30 0.12 0.63 -13.49
CA SER A 30 -0.43 1.95 -13.80
C SER A 30 0.09 3.02 -12.84
N LEU A 31 0.13 2.71 -11.53
CA LEU A 31 0.69 3.63 -10.56
C LEU A 31 2.19 3.82 -10.77
N THR A 32 2.96 2.74 -10.92
CA THR A 32 4.42 2.80 -11.03
C THR A 32 4.86 3.70 -12.18
N THR A 33 4.20 3.58 -13.34
CA THR A 33 4.55 4.34 -14.55
C THR A 33 4.27 5.85 -14.41
N VAL A 34 3.18 6.23 -13.72
CA VAL A 34 2.79 7.63 -13.58
C VAL A 34 3.50 8.32 -12.39
N LEU A 35 3.72 7.60 -11.30
CA LEU A 35 4.17 8.17 -10.03
C LEU A 35 5.68 8.25 -9.90
N PHE A 36 6.39 7.27 -10.44
CA PHE A 36 7.83 7.18 -10.31
C PHE A 36 8.56 8.44 -10.81
N PRO A 37 8.31 8.94 -12.04
CA PRO A 37 9.02 10.14 -12.53
C PRO A 37 8.72 11.37 -11.68
N ARG A 38 7.48 11.51 -11.19
CA ARG A 38 7.07 12.65 -10.35
C ARG A 38 7.75 12.63 -8.99
N PHE A 39 7.84 11.46 -8.34
CA PHE A 39 8.53 11.34 -7.06
C PHE A 39 10.04 11.48 -7.21
N ALA A 40 10.65 10.88 -8.22
CA ALA A 40 12.08 11.04 -8.49
C ALA A 40 12.45 12.51 -8.67
N HIS A 41 11.63 13.29 -9.41
CA HIS A 41 11.87 14.71 -9.59
C HIS A 41 11.72 15.53 -8.29
N LEU A 42 10.69 15.25 -7.47
CA LEU A 42 10.47 15.93 -6.19
C LEU A 42 11.58 15.62 -5.17
N ILE A 43 12.08 14.39 -5.16
CA ILE A 43 13.20 13.96 -4.30
C ILE A 43 14.50 14.63 -4.75
N ALA A 44 14.80 14.62 -6.05
CA ALA A 44 16.00 15.27 -6.60
C ALA A 44 16.01 16.79 -6.35
N SER A 45 14.83 17.41 -6.28
CA SER A 45 14.68 18.84 -6.01
C SER A 45 14.64 19.19 -4.51
N ALA A 46 14.80 18.21 -3.61
CA ALA A 46 14.70 18.37 -2.15
C ALA A 46 13.39 19.04 -1.66
N ARG A 47 12.30 18.98 -2.44
CA ARG A 47 10.99 19.60 -2.10
C ARG A 47 10.15 18.63 -1.27
N PHE A 48 10.61 18.33 -0.05
CA PHE A 48 10.00 17.30 0.82
C PHE A 48 8.57 17.61 1.27
N ASP A 49 8.20 18.90 1.40
CA ASP A 49 6.83 19.27 1.76
C ASP A 49 5.82 19.01 0.63
N GLU A 50 6.23 19.26 -0.61
CA GLU A 50 5.43 18.89 -1.78
C GLU A 50 5.38 17.39 -2.01
N LEU A 51 6.47 16.67 -1.71
CA LEU A 51 6.46 15.21 -1.70
C LEU A 51 5.40 14.67 -0.73
N ARG A 52 5.34 15.22 0.49
CA ARG A 52 4.32 14.85 1.50
C ARG A 52 2.90 15.20 1.05
N ALA A 53 2.69 16.37 0.48
CA ALA A 53 1.37 16.79 -0.02
C ALA A 53 0.90 15.90 -1.19
N THR A 54 1.80 15.63 -2.12
CA THR A 54 1.59 14.75 -3.26
C THR A 54 1.26 13.32 -2.80
N LEU A 55 2.04 12.78 -1.85
CA LEU A 55 1.77 11.46 -1.27
C LEU A 55 0.38 11.39 -0.64
N ARG A 56 -0.01 12.38 0.18
CA ARG A 56 -1.36 12.44 0.79
C ARG A 56 -2.47 12.53 -0.25
N TRP A 57 -2.25 13.26 -1.34
CA TRP A 57 -3.21 13.34 -2.44
C TRP A 57 -3.36 11.98 -3.13
N TYR A 58 -2.26 11.29 -3.41
CA TYR A 58 -2.29 9.95 -3.98
C TYR A 58 -2.89 8.90 -3.06
N VAL A 59 -2.62 8.93 -1.75
CA VAL A 59 -3.30 8.04 -0.80
C VAL A 59 -4.80 8.23 -0.91
N ARG A 60 -5.30 9.48 -0.87
CA ARG A 60 -6.73 9.76 -1.03
C ARG A 60 -7.28 9.26 -2.36
N LEU A 61 -6.53 9.43 -3.46
CA LEU A 61 -6.92 8.93 -4.78
C LEU A 61 -6.98 7.41 -4.84
N ILE A 62 -5.98 6.73 -4.28
CA ILE A 62 -5.94 5.26 -4.22
C ILE A 62 -7.17 4.76 -3.47
N PHE A 63 -7.50 5.33 -2.32
CA PHE A 63 -8.72 4.95 -1.59
C PHE A 63 -9.99 5.32 -2.38
N ALA A 64 -10.06 6.50 -2.99
CA ALA A 64 -11.22 6.94 -3.78
C ALA A 64 -11.49 6.05 -5.01
N VAL A 65 -10.46 5.46 -5.61
CA VAL A 65 -10.60 4.54 -6.76
C VAL A 65 -10.73 3.08 -6.31
N SER A 66 -9.99 2.69 -5.27
CA SER A 66 -9.96 1.30 -4.79
C SER A 66 -11.25 0.93 -4.05
N ILE A 67 -11.87 1.85 -3.30
CA ILE A 67 -13.16 1.58 -2.64
C ILE A 67 -14.24 1.19 -3.65
N PRO A 68 -14.56 2.00 -4.69
CA PRO A 68 -15.55 1.61 -5.69
C PRO A 68 -15.09 0.39 -6.49
N GLY A 69 -13.78 0.26 -6.77
CA GLY A 69 -13.23 -0.93 -7.43
C GLY A 69 -13.46 -2.22 -6.64
N VAL A 70 -13.26 -2.18 -5.32
CA VAL A 70 -13.51 -3.29 -4.40
C VAL A 70 -14.99 -3.63 -4.32
N VAL A 71 -15.85 -2.61 -4.23
CA VAL A 71 -17.31 -2.81 -4.20
C VAL A 71 -17.81 -3.43 -5.51
N LEU A 72 -17.35 -2.91 -6.66
CA LEU A 72 -17.70 -3.42 -7.98
C LEU A 72 -17.21 -4.86 -8.16
N LEU A 73 -15.96 -5.15 -7.78
CA LEU A 73 -15.44 -6.52 -7.81
C LEU A 73 -16.19 -7.45 -6.86
N GLY A 74 -16.63 -6.96 -5.70
CA GLY A 74 -17.43 -7.73 -4.74
C GLY A 74 -18.78 -8.11 -5.34
N LEU A 75 -19.48 -7.16 -5.95
CA LEU A 75 -20.75 -7.38 -6.66
C LEU A 75 -20.60 -8.34 -7.85
N VAL A 76 -19.50 -8.23 -8.59
CA VAL A 76 -19.21 -9.06 -9.76
C VAL A 76 -18.54 -10.39 -9.36
N SER A 77 -18.11 -10.56 -8.10
CA SER A 77 -17.33 -11.72 -7.65
C SER A 77 -18.10 -13.02 -7.86
N GLU A 78 -19.36 -13.07 -7.43
CA GLU A 78 -20.20 -14.25 -7.55
C GLU A 78 -20.47 -14.65 -9.01
N PRO A 79 -20.98 -13.76 -9.89
CA PRO A 79 -21.19 -14.12 -11.29
C PRO A 79 -19.87 -14.38 -12.04
N LEU A 80 -18.76 -13.76 -11.66
CA LEU A 80 -17.46 -13.95 -12.31
C LEU A 80 -16.85 -15.31 -11.97
N VAL A 81 -16.92 -15.74 -10.70
CA VAL A 81 -16.52 -17.09 -10.29
C VAL A 81 -17.42 -18.13 -10.98
N ARG A 82 -18.73 -17.87 -11.02
CA ARG A 82 -19.69 -18.74 -11.70
C ARG A 82 -19.38 -18.87 -13.20
N LEU A 83 -19.20 -17.75 -13.91
CA LEU A 83 -18.94 -17.74 -15.36
C LEU A 83 -17.60 -18.38 -15.76
N LEU A 84 -16.58 -18.24 -14.92
CA LEU A 84 -15.22 -18.77 -15.16
C LEU A 84 -15.07 -20.24 -14.75
N PHE A 85 -15.75 -20.69 -13.69
CA PHE A 85 -15.48 -22.01 -13.09
C PHE A 85 -16.64 -23.01 -13.16
N GLU A 86 -17.88 -22.56 -13.35
CA GLU A 86 -19.07 -23.45 -13.43
C GLU A 86 -19.12 -24.23 -14.77
N ARG A 87 -18.22 -23.98 -15.74
CA ARG A 87 -18.11 -24.72 -17.01
C ARG A 87 -17.41 -26.09 -16.90
N GLY A 88 -17.64 -26.85 -15.83
CA GLY A 88 -17.38 -28.30 -15.88
C GLY A 88 -17.00 -29.03 -14.59
N ALA A 89 -16.56 -28.36 -13.50
CA ALA A 89 -16.10 -29.07 -12.29
C ALA A 89 -16.41 -28.38 -10.94
N PHE A 90 -16.92 -27.15 -10.93
CA PHE A 90 -17.31 -26.46 -9.69
C PHE A 90 -18.80 -26.66 -9.38
N THR A 91 -19.09 -27.06 -8.14
CA THR A 91 -20.43 -27.09 -7.54
C THR A 91 -20.80 -25.73 -6.93
N ALA A 92 -22.08 -25.51 -6.62
CA ALA A 92 -22.56 -24.29 -5.95
C ALA A 92 -21.82 -24.01 -4.63
N ASP A 93 -21.52 -25.05 -3.85
CA ASP A 93 -20.76 -24.95 -2.58
C ASP A 93 -19.32 -24.46 -2.79
N THR A 94 -18.64 -24.96 -3.82
CA THR A 94 -17.26 -24.54 -4.12
C THR A 94 -17.21 -23.12 -4.67
N THR A 95 -18.24 -22.70 -5.42
CA THR A 95 -18.41 -21.30 -5.89
C THR A 95 -18.63 -20.34 -4.73
N ALA A 96 -19.46 -20.70 -3.75
CA ALA A 96 -19.68 -19.91 -2.54
C ALA A 96 -18.41 -19.78 -1.70
N ALA A 97 -17.64 -20.87 -1.56
CA ALA A 97 -16.36 -20.86 -0.86
C ALA A 97 -15.32 -19.94 -1.52
N VAL A 98 -15.19 -19.98 -2.85
CA VAL A 98 -14.30 -19.08 -3.61
C VAL A 98 -14.73 -17.63 -3.44
N THR A 99 -16.03 -17.35 -3.57
CA THR A 99 -16.57 -15.99 -3.44
C THR A 99 -16.30 -15.42 -2.04
N ALA A 100 -16.48 -16.22 -0.98
CA ALA A 100 -16.17 -15.79 0.38
C ALA A 100 -14.67 -15.48 0.59
N VAL A 101 -13.79 -16.28 -0.01
CA VAL A 101 -12.33 -16.03 0.02
C VAL A 101 -11.97 -14.76 -0.75
N GLN A 102 -12.56 -14.56 -1.92
CA GLN A 102 -12.35 -13.37 -2.75
C GLN A 102 -12.82 -12.09 -2.03
N LEU A 103 -13.98 -12.13 -1.36
CA LEU A 103 -14.48 -11.03 -0.52
C LEU A 103 -13.55 -10.73 0.67
N CYS A 104 -12.88 -11.73 1.25
CA CYS A 104 -11.89 -11.51 2.30
C CYS A 104 -10.59 -10.87 1.77
N LEU A 105 -10.19 -11.17 0.53
CA LEU A 105 -8.98 -10.64 -0.11
C LEU A 105 -9.20 -9.23 -0.69
N LEU A 106 -10.41 -8.93 -1.14
CA LEU A 106 -10.79 -7.64 -1.73
C LEU A 106 -10.37 -6.40 -0.92
N PRO A 107 -10.63 -6.29 0.40
CA PRO A 107 -10.22 -5.12 1.18
C PRO A 107 -8.70 -4.93 1.25
N GLN A 108 -7.88 -5.94 0.93
CA GLN A 108 -6.43 -5.83 0.91
C GLN A 108 -5.92 -4.95 -0.25
N ILE A 109 -6.70 -4.78 -1.32
CA ILE A 109 -6.30 -4.07 -2.55
C ILE A 109 -5.74 -2.66 -2.28
N PRO A 110 -6.48 -1.74 -1.61
CA PRO A 110 -5.96 -0.41 -1.32
C PRO A 110 -4.68 -0.42 -0.49
N PHE A 111 -4.58 -1.34 0.48
CA PHE A 111 -3.41 -1.47 1.35
C PHE A 111 -2.19 -2.00 0.60
N TYR A 112 -2.38 -2.97 -0.29
CA TYR A 112 -1.32 -3.48 -1.16
C TYR A 112 -0.72 -2.37 -2.01
N VAL A 113 -1.59 -1.63 -2.70
CA VAL A 113 -1.18 -0.56 -3.61
C VAL A 113 -0.44 0.54 -2.83
N LEU A 114 -0.91 0.85 -1.62
CA LEU A 114 -0.27 1.82 -0.74
C LEU A 114 1.10 1.36 -0.23
N ALA A 115 1.22 0.10 0.21
CA ALA A 115 2.48 -0.47 0.68
C ALA A 115 3.52 -0.51 -0.46
N MET A 116 3.09 -0.90 -1.66
CA MET A 116 3.96 -0.95 -2.83
C MET A 116 4.43 0.44 -3.27
N LEU A 117 3.51 1.41 -3.31
CA LEU A 117 3.84 2.82 -3.56
C LEU A 117 4.87 3.32 -2.55
N GLY A 118 4.62 3.03 -1.28
CA GLY A 118 5.48 3.49 -0.21
C GLY A 118 6.88 2.88 -0.25
N ALA A 119 6.99 1.59 -0.55
CA ALA A 119 8.27 0.92 -0.75
C ALA A 119 9.06 1.55 -1.90
N ARG A 120 8.40 1.89 -3.02
CA ARG A 120 9.04 2.57 -4.16
C ARG A 120 9.56 3.95 -3.80
N VAL A 121 8.77 4.74 -3.06
CA VAL A 121 9.20 6.07 -2.58
C VAL A 121 10.40 5.93 -1.63
N LEU A 122 10.39 4.93 -0.76
CA LEU A 122 11.48 4.67 0.18
C LEU A 122 12.75 4.22 -0.53
N SER A 123 12.64 3.37 -1.56
CA SER A 123 13.76 3.01 -2.44
C SER A 123 14.32 4.22 -3.18
N ALA A 124 13.47 5.15 -3.63
CA ALA A 124 13.90 6.38 -4.30
C ALA A 124 14.58 7.39 -3.34
N LEU A 125 14.38 7.26 -2.03
CA LEU A 125 15.00 8.06 -0.97
C LEU A 125 16.27 7.41 -0.39
N ASP A 126 16.93 6.50 -1.13
CA ASP A 126 18.06 5.68 -0.66
C ASP A 126 17.77 4.87 0.62
N GLY A 127 16.49 4.64 0.92
CA GLY A 127 16.01 3.85 2.07
C GLY A 127 16.02 2.34 1.82
N ASN A 128 16.87 1.83 0.93
CA ASN A 128 16.95 0.41 0.57
C ASN A 128 17.02 -0.56 1.78
N PRO A 129 17.82 -0.31 2.84
CA PRO A 129 17.81 -1.20 4.01
C PRO A 129 16.48 -1.20 4.78
N ILE A 130 15.70 -0.11 4.72
CA ILE A 130 14.38 -0.06 5.36
C ILE A 130 13.38 -0.89 4.56
N VAL A 131 13.41 -0.80 3.22
CA VAL A 131 12.58 -1.64 2.34
C VAL A 131 12.88 -3.13 2.57
N LEU A 132 14.15 -3.48 2.72
CA LEU A 132 14.57 -4.85 3.02
C LEU A 132 14.02 -5.35 4.38
N ARG A 133 14.11 -4.52 5.43
CA ARG A 133 13.56 -4.83 6.76
C ARG A 133 12.03 -5.00 6.73
N ILE A 134 11.33 -4.13 6.00
CA ILE A 134 9.87 -4.23 5.80
C ILE A 134 9.54 -5.55 5.11
N GLY A 135 10.27 -5.90 4.04
CA GLY A 135 10.09 -7.18 3.33
C GLY A 135 10.30 -8.39 4.23
N ALA A 136 11.34 -8.37 5.07
CA ALA A 136 11.62 -9.45 6.03
C ALA A 136 10.51 -9.58 7.08
N VAL A 137 10.07 -8.47 7.67
CA VAL A 137 8.95 -8.45 8.64
C VAL A 137 7.66 -8.95 7.99
N ASN A 138 7.40 -8.56 6.73
CA ASN A 138 6.26 -9.04 5.97
C ASN A 138 6.30 -10.55 5.74
N LEU A 139 7.47 -11.09 5.39
CA LEU A 139 7.64 -12.53 5.18
C LEU A 139 7.37 -13.30 6.48
N VAL A 140 7.91 -12.82 7.60
CA VAL A 140 7.69 -13.45 8.92
C VAL A 140 6.22 -13.39 9.32
N MET A 141 5.56 -12.24 9.16
CA MET A 141 4.12 -12.11 9.45
C MET A 141 3.27 -12.97 8.52
N ASN A 142 3.62 -13.04 7.23
CA ASN A 142 2.89 -13.84 6.26
C ASN A 142 2.99 -15.33 6.61
N VAL A 143 4.21 -15.83 6.84
CA VAL A 143 4.48 -17.23 7.16
C VAL A 143 3.91 -17.60 8.53
N GLY A 144 4.14 -16.77 9.56
CA GLY A 144 3.64 -16.99 10.91
C GLY A 144 2.11 -16.93 10.97
N GLY A 145 1.50 -15.93 10.32
CA GLY A 145 0.05 -15.80 10.24
C GLY A 145 -0.60 -16.92 9.44
N ASN A 146 0.02 -17.35 8.32
CA ASN A 146 -0.45 -18.52 7.57
C ASN A 146 -0.44 -19.77 8.46
N LEU A 147 0.67 -20.05 9.14
CA LEU A 147 0.79 -21.26 9.97
C LEU A 147 -0.22 -21.28 11.12
N LEU A 148 -0.41 -20.15 11.81
CA LEU A 148 -1.33 -20.05 12.95
C LEU A 148 -2.79 -20.16 12.52
N LEU A 149 -3.20 -19.42 11.47
CA LEU A 149 -4.59 -19.38 11.01
C LEU A 149 -4.97 -20.59 10.14
N MET A 150 -4.00 -21.23 9.46
CA MET A 150 -4.24 -22.46 8.72
C MET A 150 -4.62 -23.60 9.67
N GLN A 151 -4.07 -23.65 10.88
CA GLN A 151 -4.45 -24.63 11.90
C GLN A 151 -5.88 -24.42 12.45
N TRP A 152 -6.36 -23.18 12.54
CA TRP A 152 -7.65 -22.87 13.16
C TRP A 152 -8.82 -22.72 12.17
N PHE A 153 -8.59 -22.18 10.97
CA PHE A 153 -9.65 -21.77 10.02
C PHE A 153 -9.47 -22.31 8.58
N GLY A 154 -8.46 -23.16 8.33
CA GLY A 154 -8.19 -23.71 7.01
C GLY A 154 -7.96 -22.63 5.95
N VAL A 155 -8.61 -22.73 4.78
CA VAL A 155 -8.42 -21.82 3.64
C VAL A 155 -8.86 -20.38 3.92
N ARG A 156 -9.94 -20.19 4.69
CA ARG A 156 -10.41 -18.84 5.07
C ARG A 156 -9.40 -18.12 5.96
N GLY A 157 -8.71 -18.87 6.83
CA GLY A 157 -7.65 -18.35 7.68
C GLY A 157 -6.47 -17.77 6.90
N ILE A 158 -6.11 -18.41 5.78
CA ILE A 158 -5.05 -17.93 4.89
C ILE A 158 -5.42 -16.59 4.26
N ALA A 159 -6.67 -16.45 3.78
CA ALA A 159 -7.16 -15.20 3.21
C ALA A 159 -7.16 -14.07 4.24
N LEU A 160 -7.64 -14.33 5.46
CA LEU A 160 -7.68 -13.35 6.55
C LEU A 160 -6.27 -12.91 6.99
N SER A 161 -5.35 -13.87 7.12
CA SER A 161 -3.95 -13.59 7.45
C SER A 161 -3.29 -12.71 6.40
N THR A 162 -3.61 -12.92 5.12
CA THR A 162 -3.03 -12.15 4.02
C THR A 162 -3.53 -10.70 4.03
N SER A 163 -4.84 -10.50 4.24
CA SER A 163 -5.41 -9.17 4.39
C SER A 163 -4.83 -8.42 5.60
N LEU A 164 -4.69 -9.09 6.74
CA LEU A 164 -4.08 -8.49 7.93
C LEU A 164 -2.61 -8.12 7.72
N MET A 165 -1.84 -9.01 7.09
CA MET A 165 -0.45 -8.75 6.71
C MET A 165 -0.34 -7.50 5.84
N TYR A 166 -1.20 -7.32 4.83
CA TYR A 166 -1.16 -6.13 3.98
C TYR A 166 -1.55 -4.84 4.70
N VAL A 167 -2.50 -4.89 5.64
CA VAL A 167 -2.83 -3.74 6.49
C VAL A 167 -1.61 -3.32 7.32
N VAL A 168 -0.93 -4.29 7.94
CA VAL A 168 0.27 -4.01 8.73
C VAL A 168 1.41 -3.53 7.84
N ALA A 169 1.62 -4.12 6.67
CA ALA A 169 2.61 -3.69 5.69
C ALA A 169 2.40 -2.23 5.27
N ALA A 170 1.16 -1.85 4.97
CA ALA A 170 0.80 -0.48 4.61
C ALA A 170 1.08 0.49 5.76
N ALA A 171 0.71 0.11 7.00
CA ALA A 171 0.97 0.92 8.19
C ALA A 171 2.47 1.13 8.44
N ILE A 172 3.26 0.05 8.43
CA ILE A 172 4.72 0.10 8.61
C ILE A 172 5.36 0.97 7.53
N THR A 173 4.97 0.79 6.27
CA THR A 173 5.55 1.55 5.16
C THR A 173 5.22 3.04 5.28
N MET A 174 3.98 3.37 5.64
CA MET A 174 3.57 4.76 5.86
C MET A 174 4.32 5.40 7.04
N LEU A 175 4.55 4.63 8.11
CA LEU A 175 5.33 5.08 9.27
C LEU A 175 6.81 5.29 8.89
N ALA A 176 7.41 4.36 8.17
CA ALA A 176 8.79 4.42 7.69
C ALA A 176 9.04 5.66 6.81
N ILE A 177 8.10 5.98 5.91
CA ILE A 177 8.15 7.19 5.09
C ILE A 177 8.15 8.44 5.98
N ARG A 178 7.29 8.49 7.00
CA ARG A 178 7.23 9.64 7.93
C ARG A 178 8.52 9.81 8.71
N PHE A 179 9.09 8.72 9.22
CA PHE A 179 10.37 8.75 9.92
C PHE A 179 11.51 9.19 9.00
N LYS A 180 11.60 8.65 7.78
CA LYS A 180 12.67 9.01 6.84
C LYS A 180 12.58 10.47 6.40
N LEU A 181 11.36 10.95 6.14
CA LEU A 181 11.11 12.37 5.86
C LEU A 181 11.39 13.29 7.05
N ALA A 182 11.27 12.81 8.29
CA ALA A 182 11.62 13.58 9.48
C ALA A 182 13.15 13.61 9.69
N GLU A 183 13.83 12.49 9.45
CA GLU A 183 15.29 12.38 9.50
C GLU A 183 15.95 13.32 8.48
N VAL A 184 15.47 13.30 7.22
CA VAL A 184 15.99 14.16 6.14
C VAL A 184 15.65 15.65 6.36
N ALA A 185 14.46 15.96 6.89
CA ALA A 185 14.12 17.33 7.24
C ALA A 185 14.90 17.86 8.45
N GLY A 186 15.21 17.01 9.43
CA GLY A 186 16.00 17.35 10.61
C GLY A 186 17.51 17.49 10.33
N SER A 187 18.01 16.86 9.27
CA SER A 187 19.41 16.96 8.83
C SER A 187 19.66 18.10 7.85
N THR A 188 18.69 18.98 7.60
CA THR A 188 18.90 20.25 6.89
C THR A 188 19.14 21.38 7.91
N PRO A 189 20.38 21.76 8.23
CA PRO A 189 20.67 22.93 9.05
C PRO A 189 20.42 24.20 8.21
N GLY A 190 19.16 24.66 8.15
CA GLY A 190 18.80 25.75 7.23
C GLY A 190 17.67 26.69 7.65
N HIS A 191 17.08 26.54 8.84
CA HIS A 191 16.01 27.43 9.32
C HIS A 191 16.34 28.22 10.59
N ALA A 192 17.59 28.21 11.05
CA ALA A 192 18.02 28.95 12.25
C ALA A 192 18.57 30.37 11.98
N ALA A 193 18.69 30.83 10.73
CA ALA A 193 19.47 32.04 10.41
C ALA A 193 18.76 33.12 9.58
N THR A 194 17.43 33.24 9.66
CA THR A 194 16.71 34.42 9.12
C THR A 194 15.81 35.05 10.17
N ARG A 195 16.31 35.17 11.40
CA ARG A 195 15.84 36.19 12.33
C ARG A 195 16.63 37.47 12.06
N LYS A 196 16.26 38.18 10.98
CA LYS A 196 16.68 39.57 10.78
C LYS A 196 16.17 40.34 12.00
N PRO A 197 17.03 40.93 12.85
CA PRO A 197 16.54 41.79 13.93
C PRO A 197 15.82 42.99 13.31
N PRO A 198 14.73 43.49 13.92
CA PRO A 198 14.09 44.72 13.46
C PRO A 198 15.13 45.84 13.48
N SER A 199 15.27 46.54 12.36
CA SER A 199 16.09 47.74 12.24
C SER A 199 15.59 48.79 13.23
N PRO A 200 16.41 49.23 14.21
CA PRO A 200 16.08 50.38 15.03
C PRO A 200 16.75 51.59 14.40
N ASP A 201 16.11 52.21 13.40
CA ASP A 201 16.36 53.62 13.09
C ASP A 201 15.29 54.12 12.12
N GLY A 202 14.13 54.38 12.69
CA GLY A 202 13.22 55.39 12.19
C GLY A 202 13.16 56.46 13.25
N ASP A 203 14.16 57.34 13.34
CA ASP A 203 13.93 58.69 13.84
C ASP A 203 15.10 59.66 13.59
N ARG A 204 14.73 60.91 13.30
CA ARG A 204 15.49 62.19 13.28
C ARG A 204 16.07 62.67 11.93
N PRO A 205 16.12 64.01 11.72
CA PRO A 205 14.94 64.84 11.48
C PRO A 205 15.14 65.73 10.23
N SER A 206 14.04 66.30 9.76
CA SER A 206 14.03 67.56 9.01
C SER A 206 14.88 68.60 9.73
N ASP A 207 15.93 69.12 9.09
CA ASP A 207 16.17 70.58 8.97
C ASP A 207 17.52 70.94 8.31
N ALA A 208 17.44 72.04 7.54
CA ALA A 208 18.50 72.97 7.15
C ALA A 208 19.51 72.57 6.05
N ARG A 209 19.27 72.98 4.81
CA ARG A 209 19.78 74.24 4.21
C ARG A 209 19.35 74.38 2.75
#